data_AF-A0ABD4KY98-F1
#
_entry.id   AF-A0ABD4KY98-F1
#
_cell.length_a   1.000
_cell.length_b   1.000
_cell.length_c   1.000
_cell.angle_alpha   90.00
_cell.angle_beta   90.00
_cell.angle_gamma   90.00
#
_symmetry.space_group_name_H-M   'P 1'
#
loop_
_entity.id
_entity.type
_entity.pdbx_description
1 polymer ?
#
loop_
_entity_poly.entity_id
_entity_poly.type
_entity_poly.pdbx_seq_one_letter_code
_entity_poly.pdbx_strand_id
1 'polypeptide(L)' 'MKPDLHGSRIVLRSIQTNDSDDLFEIYGDIQTMEFASDPVFTSKELIVQMLESVALLEKSGESLEWAIM' A
#
# COMPACT_ATOMS: atom_id res chain seq x y z
N MET A 1 4.72 13.52 10.49
CA MET A 1 3.43 12.80 10.43
C MET A 1 2.71 13.30 9.20
N LYS A 2 2.51 12.44 8.21
CA LYS A 2 1.80 12.81 6.98
C LYS A 2 0.28 12.94 7.26
N PRO A 3 -0.41 13.90 6.63
CA PRO A 3 -1.82 14.14 6.89
C PRO A 3 -2.70 13.11 6.19
N ASP A 4 -3.91 12.93 6.70
CA ASP A 4 -5.00 12.31 5.95
C ASP A 4 -5.53 13.32 4.90
N LEU A 5 -5.83 12.82 3.69
CA LEU A 5 -6.36 13.63 2.60
C LEU A 5 -7.84 13.32 2.43
N HIS A 6 -8.68 14.33 2.60
CA HIS A 6 -10.14 14.18 2.55
C HIS A 6 -10.69 14.64 1.21
N GLY A 7 -11.31 13.70 0.48
CA GLY A 7 -12.16 13.99 -0.68
C GLY A 7 -13.64 13.97 -0.32
N SER A 8 -14.50 14.24 -1.31
CA SER A 8 -15.96 14.18 -1.12
C SER A 8 -16.51 12.76 -0.96
N ARG A 9 -15.74 11.74 -1.37
CA ARG A 9 -16.16 10.33 -1.37
C ARG A 9 -15.14 9.36 -0.76
N ILE A 10 -13.88 9.77 -0.66
CA ILE A 10 -12.78 8.93 -0.20
C ILE A 10 -11.92 9.70 0.80
N VAL A 11 -11.33 8.97 1.73
CA VAL A 11 -10.27 9.47 2.61
C VAL A 11 -9.03 8.66 2.30
N LEU A 12 -7.93 9.35 2.05
CA LEU A 12 -6.62 8.75 1.92
C LEU A 12 -5.91 8.90 3.26
N ARG A 13 -5.56 7.79 3.90
CA ARG A 13 -4.85 7.78 5.18
C ARG A 13 -3.50 7.10 5.05
N SER A 14 -2.67 7.19 6.09
CA SER A 14 -1.46 6.37 6.14
C SER A 14 -1.75 4.89 5.98
N ILE A 15 -0.95 4.27 5.11
CA ILE A 15 -0.87 2.81 5.02
C ILE A 15 -0.36 2.31 6.37
N GLN A 16 -1.00 1.26 6.87
CA GLN A 16 -0.72 0.64 8.15
C GLN A 16 -0.49 -0.85 7.97
N THR A 17 0.15 -1.49 8.94
CA THR A 17 0.44 -2.94 8.88
C THR A 17 -0.81 -3.81 8.92
N ASN A 18 -1.91 -3.33 9.48
CA ASN A 18 -3.20 -4.02 9.47
C ASN A 18 -3.90 -3.98 8.09
N ASP A 19 -3.41 -3.18 7.13
CA ASP A 19 -3.91 -3.19 5.75
C ASP A 19 -3.40 -4.40 4.95
N SER A 20 -2.54 -5.24 5.55
CA SER A 20 -1.84 -6.32 4.84
C SER A 20 -2.76 -7.30 4.12
N ASP A 21 -3.92 -7.60 4.71
CA ASP A 21 -4.85 -8.57 4.14
C ASP A 21 -5.56 -7.97 2.92
N ASP A 22 -6.09 -6.76 3.06
CA ASP A 22 -6.74 -6.03 1.96
C ASP A 22 -5.74 -5.73 0.83
N LEU A 23 -4.50 -5.38 1.17
CA LEU A 23 -3.43 -5.17 0.18
C LEU A 23 -3.10 -6.48 -0.54
N PHE A 24 -3.08 -7.62 0.15
CA PHE A 24 -2.84 -8.90 -0.51
C PHE A 24 -3.96 -9.29 -1.46
N GLU A 25 -5.22 -8.96 -1.17
CA GLU A 25 -6.33 -9.18 -2.11
C GLU A 25 -6.14 -8.40 -3.41
N ILE A 26 -5.56 -7.20 -3.36
CA ILE A 26 -5.28 -6.36 -4.53
C ILE A 26 -4.03 -6.84 -5.27
N TYR A 27 -2.89 -6.89 -4.58
CA TYR A 27 -1.59 -7.21 -5.19
C TYR A 27 -1.44 -8.70 -5.55
N GLY A 28 -2.24 -9.58 -4.96
CA GLY A 28 -2.31 -11.00 -5.30
C GLY A 28 -3.28 -11.33 -6.43
N ASP A 29 -4.13 -10.38 -6.85
CA ASP A 29 -5.06 -10.59 -7.95
C ASP A 29 -4.40 -10.35 -9.31
N ILE A 30 -4.41 -11.40 -10.15
CA ILE A 30 -3.80 -11.37 -11.48
C ILE A 30 -4.49 -10.34 -12.38
N GLN A 31 -5.81 -10.17 -12.27
CA GLN A 31 -6.56 -9.24 -13.12
C GLN A 31 -6.24 -7.79 -12.76
N THR A 32 -6.07 -7.49 -11.48
CA THR A 32 -5.66 -6.15 -11.04
C THR A 32 -4.21 -5.86 -11.42
N MET A 33 -3.32 -6.82 -11.19
CA MET A 33 -1.89 -6.67 -11.42
C MET A 33 -1.49 -6.71 -12.90
N GLU A 34 -2.38 -7.08 -13.83
CA GLU A 34 -2.10 -6.97 -15.28
C GLU A 34 -1.83 -5.52 -15.72
N PHE A 35 -2.34 -4.55 -14.95
CA PHE A 35 -2.14 -3.13 -15.17
C PHE A 35 -1.00 -2.53 -14.34
N ALA A 36 -0.39 -3.32 -13.45
CA ALA A 36 0.71 -2.89 -12.61
C ALA A 36 2.06 -3.12 -13.31
N SER A 37 3.08 -2.35 -12.90
CA SER A 37 4.45 -2.53 -13.38
C SER A 37 5.18 -3.69 -12.68
N ASP A 38 4.65 -4.15 -11.55
CA ASP A 38 5.24 -5.18 -10.71
C ASP A 38 4.60 -6.56 -10.96
N PRO A 39 5.33 -7.66 -10.71
CA PRO A 39 4.75 -9.00 -10.71
C PRO A 39 3.65 -9.16 -9.65
N VAL A 40 2.72 -10.09 -9.88
CA VAL A 40 1.70 -10.50 -8.90
C VAL A 40 2.37 -10.97 -7.61
N PHE A 41 1.88 -10.49 -6.47
CA PHE A 41 2.39 -10.89 -5.17
C PHE A 41 1.84 -12.27 -4.82
N THR A 42 2.75 -13.24 -4.63
CA THR A 42 2.37 -14.64 -4.42
C THR A 42 2.23 -15.03 -2.95
N SER A 43 2.59 -14.13 -2.02
CA SER A 43 2.46 -14.39 -0.59
C SER A 43 2.31 -13.11 0.24
N LYS A 44 1.79 -13.24 1.47
CA LYS A 44 1.62 -12.13 2.40
C LYS A 44 2.97 -11.57 2.89
N GLU A 45 4.02 -12.38 2.89
CA GLU A 45 5.37 -11.92 3.26
C GLU A 45 5.88 -10.82 2.32
N LEU A 46 5.52 -10.86 1.03
CA LEU A 46 5.87 -9.79 0.09
C LEU A 46 5.17 -8.47 0.43
N ILE A 47 3.93 -8.54 0.93
CA ILE A 47 3.19 -7.35 1.41
C ILE A 47 3.87 -6.78 2.65
N VAL A 48 4.29 -7.63 3.59
CA VAL A 48 5.03 -7.20 4.78
C VAL A 48 6.33 -6.49 4.38
N GLN A 49 7.10 -7.06 3.45
CA GLN A 49 8.33 -6.44 2.95
C GLN A 49 8.07 -5.09 2.26
N MET A 50 7.00 -5.00 1.47
CA MET A 50 6.59 -3.74 0.86
C MET A 50 6.23 -2.69 1.94
N LEU A 51 5.45 -3.06 2.96
CA LEU A 51 5.08 -2.16 4.06
C LEU A 51 6.29 -1.67 4.87
N GLU A 52 7.29 -2.54 5.07
CA GLU A 52 8.57 -2.16 5.68
C GLU A 52 9.32 -1.13 4.81
N SER A 53 9.34 -1.33 3.49
CA SER A 53 9.91 -0.38 2.53
C SER A 53 9.21 0.97 2.58
N VAL A 54 7.88 0.98 2.60
CA VAL A 54 7.06 2.21 2.74
C VAL A 54 7.43 2.97 4.01
N ALA A 55 7.53 2.28 5.15
CA ALA A 55 7.89 2.92 6.42
C ALA A 55 9.31 3.50 6.41
N LEU A 56 10.26 2.82 5.75
CA LEU A 56 11.63 3.31 5.59
C LEU A 56 11.68 4.56 4.71
N LEU A 57 11.00 4.54 3.56
CA LEU A 57 10.95 5.63 2.59
C LEU A 57 10.21 6.87 3.15
N GLU A 58 9.18 6.66 3.97
CA GLU A 58 8.54 7.77 4.69
C GLU A 58 9.52 8.42 5.69
N LYS A 59 10.31 7.60 6.40
CA LYS A 59 11.29 8.10 7.37
C LYS A 59 12.45 8.84 6.70
N SER A 60 12.86 8.43 5.50
CA SER A 60 13.88 9.15 4.71
C SER A 60 13.31 10.38 4.00
N GLY A 61 11.99 10.51 3.88
CA GLY A 61 11.33 11.59 3.15
C GLY A 61 11.38 11.41 1.63
N GLU A 62 11.71 10.20 1.16
CA GLU A 62 11.84 9.88 -0.26
C GLU A 62 10.49 9.51 -0.91
N SER A 63 9.59 8.88 -0.14
CA SER A 63 8.21 8.61 -0.59
C SER A 63 7.21 8.81 0.54
N LEU A 64 5.97 9.14 0.18
CA LEU A 64 4.81 9.15 1.06
C LEU A 64 3.70 8.38 0.38
N GLU A 65 3.19 7.34 1.03
CA GLU A 65 2.18 6.44 0.47
C GLU A 65 0.89 6.49 1.28
N TRP A 66 -0.28 6.44 0.64
CA TRP A 66 -1.58 6.43 1.30
C TRP A 66 -2.44 5.24 0.87
N ALA A 67 -3.25 4.74 1.80
CA ALA A 67 -4.30 3.75 1.55
C ALA A 67 -5.67 4.44 1.51
N ILE A 68 -6.59 3.85 0.74
CA ILE A 68 -8.00 4.24 0.72
C ILE A 68 -8.67 3.63 1.97
N MET A 69 -9.46 4.44 2.67
CA MET A 69 -10.32 4.01 3.78
C MET A 69 -11.70 3.57 3.31
#